data_AF-A0A0R1WSK7-F1
#
_entry.id   AF-A0A0R1WSK7-F1
#
_cell.length_a   1.000
_cell.length_b   1.000
_cell.length_c   1.000
_cell.angle_alpha   90.00
_cell.angle_beta   90.00
_cell.angle_gamma   90.00
#
_symmetry.space_group_name_H-M   'P 1'
#
loop_
_entity.id
_entity.type
_entity.pdbx_description
1 polymer ?
#
loop_
_entity_poly.entity_id
_entity_poly.type
_entity_poly.pdbx_seq_one_letter_code
_entity_poly.pdbx_strand_id
1 'polypeptide(L)'
;MQKKVKTMAVEDEMSSFLFRLPTSLKEELEQKAAENHKSISAQLRDIVRDALHKDESGSLEVRTFLGQEIDLSSIDEENGLVYVNGIYYRYLIEGNHKKENVQKYIVIEANGNILTLRPLT
;
A
#
# COMPACT_ATOMS: atom_id res chain seq x y z
N MET A 1 24.59 37.39 -8.30
CA MET A 1 23.74 36.42 -7.56
C MET A 1 23.47 35.22 -8.47
N GLN A 2 24.14 34.09 -8.25
CA GLN A 2 23.80 32.83 -8.91
C GLN A 2 23.46 31.81 -7.83
N LYS A 3 22.18 31.48 -7.67
CA LYS A 3 21.73 30.36 -6.83
C LYS A 3 21.97 29.09 -7.64
N LYS A 4 23.03 28.34 -7.30
CA LYS A 4 23.18 26.96 -7.74
C LYS A 4 22.09 26.14 -7.05
N VAL A 5 21.13 25.66 -7.83
CA VAL A 5 20.15 24.67 -7.39
C VAL A 5 20.92 23.37 -7.17
N LYS A 6 21.07 22.97 -5.92
CA LYS A 6 21.59 21.66 -5.53
C LYS A 6 20.48 20.66 -5.80
N THR A 7 20.53 20.00 -6.96
CA THR A 7 19.75 18.78 -7.20
C THR A 7 20.23 17.73 -6.19
N MET A 8 19.46 17.53 -5.13
CA MET A 8 19.62 16.40 -4.23
C MET A 8 19.06 15.18 -4.94
N ALA A 9 19.93 14.46 -5.68
CA ALA A 9 19.71 13.03 -5.85
C ALA A 9 19.90 12.41 -4.47
N VAL A 10 18.83 11.87 -3.90
CA VAL A 10 18.92 11.03 -2.71
C VAL A 10 19.63 9.77 -3.16
N GLU A 11 20.93 9.68 -2.90
CA GLU A 11 21.68 8.44 -3.04
C GLU A 11 21.19 7.50 -1.93
N ASP A 12 20.48 6.43 -2.29
CA ASP A 12 20.06 5.40 -1.34
C ASP A 12 21.31 4.83 -0.64
N GLU A 13 21.43 5.05 0.67
CA GLU A 13 22.50 4.46 1.47
C GLU A 13 22.33 2.93 1.48
N MET A 14 23.31 2.22 0.90
CA MET A 14 23.28 0.76 0.83
C MET A 14 23.65 0.16 2.20
N SER A 15 22.74 -0.61 2.78
CA SER A 15 23.01 -1.43 3.97
C SER A 15 23.20 -2.91 3.60
N SER A 16 23.98 -3.64 4.40
CA SER A 16 24.21 -5.08 4.22
C SER A 16 23.84 -5.87 5.46
N PHE A 17 23.29 -7.07 5.27
CA PHE A 17 22.92 -7.99 6.33
C PHE A 17 23.19 -9.44 5.91
N LEU A 18 23.39 -10.33 6.88
CA LEU A 18 23.55 -11.75 6.62
C LEU A 18 22.17 -12.40 6.41
N PHE A 19 21.94 -12.96 5.23
CA PHE A 19 20.71 -13.66 4.90
C PHE A 19 20.97 -15.17 4.78
N ARG A 20 20.40 -15.97 5.69
CA ARG A 20 20.49 -17.44 5.64
C ARG A 20 19.22 -18.01 5.03
N LEU A 21 19.36 -18.86 4.03
CA LEU A 21 18.26 -19.54 3.35
C LEU A 21 18.64 -20.99 3.02
N PRO A 22 17.66 -21.90 2.80
CA PRO A 22 17.93 -23.26 2.33
C PRO A 22 18.70 -23.27 1.00
N THR A 23 19.55 -24.28 0.79
CA THR A 23 20.37 -24.39 -0.42
C THR A 23 19.54 -24.40 -1.69
N SER A 24 18.42 -25.12 -1.71
CA SER A 24 17.51 -25.19 -2.87
C SER A 24 16.98 -23.81 -3.27
N LEU A 25 16.59 -23.00 -2.29
CA LEU A 25 16.08 -21.65 -2.55
C LEU A 25 17.17 -20.71 -3.09
N LYS A 26 18.43 -20.96 -2.71
CA LYS A 26 19.57 -20.20 -3.22
C LYS A 26 19.79 -20.51 -4.69
N GLU A 27 19.75 -21.79 -5.05
CA GLU A 27 19.91 -22.25 -6.44
C GLU A 27 18.80 -21.68 -7.34
N GLU A 28 17.55 -21.69 -6.88
CA GLU A 28 16.43 -21.06 -7.59
C GLU A 28 16.64 -19.55 -7.79
N LEU A 29 17.12 -18.85 -6.76
CA LEU A 29 17.42 -17.41 -6.86
C LEU A 29 18.57 -17.13 -7.84
N GLU A 30 19.60 -17.97 -7.85
CA GLU A 30 20.73 -17.89 -8.78
C GLU A 30 20.29 -18.12 -10.22
N GLN A 31 19.47 -19.14 -10.47
CA GLN A 31 18.90 -19.41 -11.78
C GLN A 31 18.08 -18.21 -12.27
N LYS A 32 17.18 -17.69 -11.42
CA LYS A 32 16.32 -16.56 -11.77
C LYS A 32 17.11 -15.26 -11.99
N ALA A 33 18.22 -15.08 -11.28
CA ALA A 33 19.13 -13.97 -11.51
C ALA A 33 19.85 -14.10 -12.87
N ALA A 34 20.30 -15.31 -13.22
CA ALA A 34 20.94 -15.60 -14.49
C ALA A 34 19.99 -15.39 -15.68
N GLU A 35 18.75 -15.87 -15.59
CA GLU A 35 17.69 -15.66 -16.59
C GLU A 35 17.40 -14.18 -16.84
N ASN A 36 17.44 -13.37 -15.79
CA ASN A 36 17.19 -11.93 -15.87
C ASN A 36 18.45 -11.09 -16.13
N HIS A 37 19.60 -11.73 -16.39
CA HIS A 37 20.91 -11.08 -16.56
C HIS A 37 21.27 -10.11 -15.41
N LYS A 38 20.93 -10.48 -14.18
CA LYS A 38 21.15 -9.69 -12.96
C LYS A 38 22.09 -10.42 -12.00
N SER A 39 22.70 -9.66 -11.09
CA SER A 39 23.34 -10.26 -9.92
C SER A 39 22.27 -10.79 -8.94
N ILE A 40 22.64 -11.77 -8.12
CA ILE A 40 21.77 -12.32 -7.07
C ILE A 40 21.23 -11.20 -6.17
N SER A 41 22.09 -10.27 -5.74
CA SER A 41 21.69 -9.16 -4.88
C SER A 41 20.71 -8.21 -5.58
N ALA A 42 20.87 -7.96 -6.87
CA ALA A 42 19.94 -7.13 -7.64
C ALA A 42 18.58 -7.82 -7.80
N GLN A 43 18.59 -9.11 -8.09
CA GLN A 43 17.37 -9.91 -8.19
C GLN A 43 16.65 -10.00 -6.84
N LEU A 44 17.38 -10.21 -5.75
CA LEU A 44 16.82 -10.25 -4.40
C LEU A 44 16.23 -8.90 -4.00
N ARG A 45 16.93 -7.80 -4.30
CA ARG A 45 16.40 -6.45 -4.04
C ARG A 45 15.11 -6.21 -4.82
N ASP A 46 15.04 -6.59 -6.09
CA ASP A 46 13.82 -6.43 -6.89
C ASP A 46 12.67 -7.28 -6.32
N ILE A 47 12.92 -8.53 -5.93
CA ILE A 47 11.91 -9.39 -5.29
C ILE A 47 11.43 -8.79 -3.96
N VAL A 48 12.35 -8.33 -3.12
CA VAL A 48 12.03 -7.72 -1.83
C VAL A 48 11.25 -6.42 -2.04
N ARG A 49 11.68 -5.56 -2.96
CA ARG A 49 10.95 -4.35 -3.33
C ARG A 49 9.56 -4.72 -3.82
N ASP A 50 9.43 -5.60 -4.79
CA ASP A 50 8.14 -5.94 -5.37
C ASP A 50 7.22 -6.62 -4.35
N ALA A 51 7.77 -7.36 -3.38
CA ALA A 51 7.01 -7.96 -2.28
C ALA A 51 6.57 -6.91 -1.24
N LEU A 52 7.44 -5.97 -0.89
CA LEU A 52 7.14 -4.89 0.08
C LEU A 52 6.24 -3.80 -0.52
N HIS A 53 6.31 -3.60 -1.84
CA HIS A 53 5.54 -2.60 -2.58
C HIS A 53 4.37 -3.20 -3.35
N LYS A 54 4.08 -4.51 -3.19
CA LYS A 54 2.92 -5.16 -3.82
C LYS A 54 1.61 -4.50 -3.41
N ASP A 55 1.51 -4.03 -2.17
CA ASP A 55 0.37 -3.26 -1.66
C ASP A 55 0.43 -1.75 -1.99
N GLU A 56 1.58 -1.23 -2.44
CA GLU A 56 1.67 0.15 -2.94
C GLU A 56 1.12 0.32 -4.36
N SER A 57 0.77 -0.80 -5.01
CA SER A 57 -0.04 -0.83 -6.23
C SER A 57 -1.56 -0.86 -5.96
N GLY A 58 -1.99 -0.55 -4.73
CA GLY A 58 -3.32 0.01 -4.51
C GLY A 58 -3.37 1.36 -5.21
N SER A 59 -4.03 1.38 -6.38
CA SER A 59 -4.33 2.49 -7.30
C SER A 59 -4.01 3.91 -6.82
N LEU A 60 -3.54 4.80 -7.70
CA LEU A 60 -3.51 6.26 -7.45
C LEU A 60 -4.81 6.79 -6.81
N GLU A 61 -5.93 6.12 -7.07
CA GLU A 61 -7.22 6.33 -6.43
C GLU A 61 -7.16 6.10 -4.90
N VAL A 62 -6.57 4.99 -4.42
CA VAL A 62 -6.38 4.60 -3.00
C VAL A 62 -5.74 5.70 -2.15
N ARG A 63 -4.75 6.40 -2.70
CA ARG A 63 -4.10 7.53 -2.02
C ARG A 63 -4.93 8.82 -2.01
N THR A 64 -5.92 8.94 -2.90
CA THR A 64 -6.77 10.14 -3.00
C THR A 64 -7.89 10.13 -1.95
N PHE A 65 -8.29 8.96 -1.45
CA PHE A 65 -9.43 8.86 -0.51
C PHE A 65 -9.05 9.09 0.95
N LEU A 66 -7.76 9.00 1.31
CA LEU A 66 -7.34 9.09 2.70
C LEU A 66 -7.73 10.47 3.27
N GLY A 67 -8.51 10.48 4.36
CA GLY A 67 -9.04 11.70 4.95
C GLY A 67 -10.33 12.24 4.31
N GLN A 68 -10.88 11.57 3.29
CA GLN A 68 -12.16 11.94 2.69
C GLN A 68 -13.32 11.63 3.65
N GLU A 69 -14.24 12.57 3.80
CA GLU A 69 -15.50 12.37 4.51
C GLU A 69 -16.49 11.59 3.63
N ILE A 70 -17.14 10.60 4.23
CA ILE A 70 -18.16 9.76 3.60
C ILE A 70 -19.45 9.87 4.42
N ASP A 71 -20.53 10.27 3.77
CA ASP A 71 -21.86 10.26 4.38
C ASP A 71 -22.38 8.83 4.53
N LEU A 72 -23.17 8.58 5.59
CA LEU A 72 -23.80 7.28 5.83
C LEU A 72 -24.66 6.81 4.63
N SER A 73 -25.24 7.74 3.87
CA SER A 73 -26.03 7.44 2.67
C SER A 73 -25.22 6.80 1.53
N SER A 74 -23.90 6.91 1.56
CA SER A 74 -22.99 6.27 0.59
C SER A 74 -22.56 4.87 1.02
N ILE A 75 -23.02 4.40 2.19
CA ILE A 75 -22.70 3.08 2.74
C ILE A 75 -23.89 2.14 2.54
N ASP A 76 -23.62 1.02 1.88
CA ASP A 76 -24.52 -0.11 1.78
C ASP A 76 -24.12 -1.14 2.85
N GLU A 77 -24.76 -1.04 4.02
CA GLU A 77 -24.52 -1.96 5.14
C GLU A 77 -24.92 -3.40 4.83
N GLU A 78 -25.91 -3.61 3.94
CA GLU A 78 -26.42 -4.94 3.61
C GLU A 78 -25.38 -5.72 2.80
N ASN A 79 -24.73 -5.04 1.85
CA ASN A 79 -23.73 -5.64 0.98
C ASN A 79 -22.29 -5.46 1.49
N GLY A 80 -22.09 -4.68 2.55
CA GLY A 80 -20.77 -4.37 3.10
C GLY A 80 -19.93 -3.52 2.14
N LEU A 81 -20.58 -2.59 1.43
CA LEU A 81 -19.97 -1.76 0.40
C LEU A 81 -20.09 -0.27 0.74
N VAL A 82 -19.16 0.52 0.21
CA VAL A 82 -19.18 1.98 0.27
C VAL A 82 -18.91 2.56 -1.11
N TYR A 83 -19.70 3.55 -1.51
CA TYR A 83 -19.55 4.22 -2.79
C TYR A 83 -18.64 5.46 -2.65
N VAL A 84 -17.50 5.45 -3.34
CA VAL A 84 -16.51 6.53 -3.31
C VAL A 84 -16.06 6.83 -4.74
N ASN A 85 -16.17 8.09 -5.14
CA ASN A 85 -15.68 8.61 -6.42
C ASN A 85 -16.11 7.79 -7.66
N GLY A 86 -17.33 7.26 -7.66
CA GLY A 86 -17.86 6.51 -8.82
C GLY A 86 -17.72 4.99 -8.73
N ILE A 87 -17.10 4.47 -7.67
CA ILE A 87 -16.72 3.05 -7.55
C ILE A 87 -17.16 2.53 -6.17
N TYR A 88 -17.56 1.25 -6.11
CA TYR A 88 -17.86 0.56 -4.87
C TYR A 88 -16.64 -0.15 -4.31
N TYR A 89 -16.36 0.08 -3.03
CA TYR A 89 -15.31 -0.57 -2.25
C TYR A 89 -15.92 -1.39 -1.12
N ARG A 90 -15.21 -2.41 -0.65
CA ARG A 90 -15.54 -3.03 0.65
C ARG A 90 -15.09 -2.10 1.78
N TYR A 91 -15.74 -2.18 2.93
CA TYR A 91 -15.34 -1.38 4.08
C TYR A 91 -15.25 -2.15 5.40
N LEU A 92 -14.44 -1.60 6.30
CA LEU A 92 -14.34 -1.98 7.70
C LEU A 92 -14.60 -0.75 8.56
N ILE A 93 -15.29 -0.90 9.69
CA ILE A 93 -15.44 0.20 10.67
C ILE A 93 -14.40 0.02 11.77
N GLU A 94 -13.59 1.04 11.98
CA GLU A 94 -12.62 1.09 13.07
C GLU A 94 -13.31 0.89 14.42
N GLY A 95 -12.76 -0.02 15.24
CA GLY A 95 -13.28 -0.32 16.57
C GLY A 95 -14.53 -1.22 16.58
N ASN A 96 -15.10 -1.60 15.43
CA ASN A 96 -16.21 -2.56 15.34
C ASN A 96 -17.45 -2.20 16.19
N HIS A 97 -17.67 -0.92 16.47
CA HIS A 97 -18.79 -0.45 17.28
C HIS A 97 -19.84 0.21 16.40
N LYS A 98 -21.06 -0.35 16.39
CA LYS A 98 -22.25 0.35 15.88
C LYS A 98 -22.57 1.50 16.83
N LYS A 99 -22.03 2.68 16.55
CA LYS A 99 -22.45 3.89 17.25
C LYS A 99 -23.80 4.31 16.69
N GLU A 100 -24.82 4.32 17.53
CA GLU A 100 -26.10 4.91 17.20
C GLU A 100 -25.88 6.42 16.97
N ASN A 101 -26.35 6.94 15.83
CA ASN A 101 -26.25 8.35 15.37
C ASN A 101 -24.98 8.80 14.62
N VAL A 102 -24.21 7.90 14.01
CA VAL A 102 -23.13 8.33 13.09
C VAL A 102 -23.70 8.73 11.74
N GLN A 103 -23.53 9.99 11.35
CA GLN A 103 -23.95 10.49 10.03
C GLN A 103 -22.80 10.50 9.02
N LYS A 104 -21.55 10.55 9.49
CA LYS A 104 -20.37 10.68 8.64
C LYS A 104 -19.22 9.80 9.12
N TYR A 105 -18.40 9.40 8.17
CA TYR A 105 -17.17 8.64 8.39
C TYR A 105 -16.01 9.34 7.70
N ILE A 106 -14.79 9.03 8.13
CA ILE A 106 -13.57 9.42 7.45
C ILE A 106 -12.79 8.17 7.07
N VAL A 107 -12.26 8.15 5.85
CA VAL A 107 -11.36 7.07 5.41
C VAL A 107 -10.01 7.25 6.10
N ILE A 108 -9.59 6.26 6.90
CA ILE A 108 -8.33 6.31 7.65
C ILE A 108 -7.26 5.36 7.11
N GLU A 109 -7.66 4.38 6.32
CA GLU A 109 -6.77 3.42 5.67
C GLU A 109 -7.43 2.91 4.39
N ALA A 110 -6.61 2.57 3.41
CA ALA A 110 -7.08 1.94 2.18
C ALA A 110 -6.06 0.90 1.74
N ASN A 111 -6.49 -0.36 1.67
CA ASN A 111 -5.67 -1.50 1.27
C ASN A 111 -6.39 -2.23 0.12
N GLY A 112 -5.91 -1.99 -1.10
CA GLY A 112 -6.54 -2.52 -2.32
C GLY A 112 -8.00 -2.06 -2.47
N ASN A 113 -8.93 -3.01 -2.45
CA ASN A 113 -10.38 -2.78 -2.59
C ASN A 113 -11.12 -2.64 -1.24
N ILE A 114 -10.39 -2.49 -0.13
CA ILE A 114 -10.96 -2.37 1.22
C ILE A 114 -10.58 -1.01 1.81
N LEU A 115 -11.59 -0.27 2.28
CA LEU A 115 -11.43 0.99 2.99
C LEU A 115 -11.72 0.81 4.49
N THR A 116 -10.86 1.35 5.34
CA THR A 116 -11.15 1.43 6.78
C THR A 116 -11.74 2.80 7.08
N LEU A 117 -12.94 2.78 7.65
CA LEU A 117 -13.73 3.96 7.97
C LEU A 117 -13.73 4.20 9.48
N ARG A 118 -13.50 5.44 9.90
CA ARG A 118 -13.67 5.90 11.27
C ARG A 118 -14.93 6.76 11.36
N PRO A 119 -15.83 6.51 12.31
CA PRO A 119 -17.00 7.38 12.51
C PRO A 119 -16.56 8.77 12.99
N LEU A 120 -17.07 9.81 12.33
CA LEU A 120 -16.98 11.19 12.80
C LEU A 120 -18.15 11.43 13.75
N THR A 121 -17.83 11.85 14.97
CA THR A 121 -18.78 12.18 16.04
C THR A 121 -19.25 13.62 15.95
#